data_AF-A0A5J4Q1I2-F1
#
_entry.id   AF-A0A5J4Q1I2-F1
#
_cell.length_a   1.000
_cell.length_b   1.000
_cell.length_c   1.000
_cell.angle_alpha   90.00
_cell.angle_beta   90.00
_cell.angle_gamma   90.00
#
_symmetry.space_group_name_H-M   'P 1'
#
loop_
_entity.id
_entity.type
_entity.pdbx_description
1 polymer ?
#
loop_
_entity_poly.entity_id
_entity_poly.type
_entity_poly.pdbx_seq_one_letter_code
_entity_poly.pdbx_strand_id
1 'polypeptide(L)'
;MKIGYYGVSEVSQKFDIHIHTVRRGKKELLQEIVPATKKVRQQGGGRKKTALISNLLEVLLLVLSTYTAGNPMNTNVLWTQLTLKQIQEKLNCYSVSVSCPVIKKLLKTCHYVKRKMRKCKTLKEVENRNEQFEYIAQLKSQFMESQLPVLSIDTKKKEMIGNFSRSGEVYCTQAQEVNDHDFNSFADGIAVPHGIYDIAKNTCYLSIGTNHDTAEFVKENMDYHWNNSIKYDYPNAKKMLILCDGGGSNSSSHYVVKEQFKQLSEKLQMGIVVAHYPPYCSKWNPIEHKAFSFLSKKWSGVVFKNYDIIKELAEKTTTKTGFSVKAYINTKQYEIGRKPTEGFMQTMPVVFNDYLPKWNYKFEY
;
A
#
# COMPACT_ATOMS: atom_id res chain seq x y z
N MET A 1 -3.80 -41.88 -46.70
CA MET A 1 -4.67 -43.08 -46.67
C MET A 1 -5.81 -42.92 -47.69
N LYS A 2 -5.70 -43.55 -48.86
CA LYS A 2 -6.86 -43.72 -49.77
C LYS A 2 -7.60 -44.97 -49.31
N ILE A 3 -8.49 -44.82 -48.33
CA ILE A 3 -9.40 -45.90 -47.98
C ILE A 3 -10.53 -45.84 -49.02
N GLY A 4 -10.76 -46.95 -49.72
CA GLY A 4 -11.75 -47.08 -50.80
C GLY A 4 -13.20 -46.90 -50.31
N TYR A 5 -14.15 -47.46 -51.07
CA TYR A 5 -15.61 -47.28 -50.89
C TYR A 5 -16.11 -47.48 -49.43
N TYR A 6 -15.40 -48.27 -48.63
CA TYR A 6 -15.76 -48.64 -47.25
C TYR A 6 -15.12 -47.83 -46.12
N GLY A 7 -14.25 -46.84 -46.41
CA GLY A 7 -13.45 -46.20 -45.37
C GLY A 7 -14.20 -45.44 -44.29
N VAL A 8 -15.43 -45.00 -44.57
CA VAL A 8 -16.30 -44.38 -43.56
C VAL A 8 -16.81 -45.42 -42.55
N SER A 9 -17.12 -46.64 -43.01
CA SER A 9 -17.63 -47.72 -42.16
C SER A 9 -16.55 -48.24 -41.22
N GLU A 10 -15.33 -48.39 -41.73
CA GLU A 10 -14.17 -48.86 -40.95
C GLU A 10 -13.82 -47.89 -39.82
N VAL A 11 -13.80 -46.59 -40.09
CA VAL A 11 -13.55 -45.55 -39.07
C VAL A 11 -14.70 -45.48 -38.04
N SER A 12 -15.94 -45.65 -38.49
CA SER A 12 -17.11 -45.66 -37.60
C SER A 12 -17.05 -46.81 -36.58
N GLN A 13 -16.75 -48.04 -37.04
CA GLN A 13 -16.62 -49.21 -36.16
C GLN A 13 -15.38 -49.15 -35.27
N LYS A 14 -14.24 -48.72 -35.81
CA LYS A 14 -12.96 -48.73 -35.06
C LYS A 14 -12.92 -47.73 -33.90
N PHE A 15 -13.64 -46.61 -34.03
CA PHE A 15 -13.64 -45.54 -33.01
C PHE A 15 -14.99 -45.39 -32.29
N ASP A 16 -15.95 -46.27 -32.56
CA ASP A 16 -17.32 -46.22 -32.02
C ASP A 16 -18.00 -44.85 -32.22
N ILE A 17 -17.82 -44.29 -33.42
CA ILE A 17 -18.40 -42.99 -33.81
C ILE A 17 -19.53 -43.26 -34.79
N HIS A 18 -20.69 -42.65 -34.56
CA HIS A 18 -21.84 -42.78 -35.45
C HIS A 18 -21.50 -42.44 -36.91
N ILE A 19 -21.91 -43.30 -37.85
CA ILE A 19 -21.50 -43.26 -39.26
C ILE A 19 -21.78 -41.90 -39.94
N HIS A 20 -22.87 -41.23 -39.57
CA HIS A 20 -23.23 -39.91 -40.09
C HIS A 20 -22.26 -38.80 -39.64
N THR A 21 -21.69 -38.92 -38.44
CA THR A 21 -20.68 -37.98 -37.91
C THR A 21 -19.37 -38.11 -38.67
N VAL A 22 -18.95 -39.33 -38.99
CA VAL A 22 -17.76 -39.60 -39.82
C VAL A 22 -17.94 -39.07 -41.24
N ARG A 23 -19.13 -39.26 -41.85
CA ARG A 23 -19.46 -38.68 -43.17
C ARG A 23 -19.42 -37.15 -43.15
N ARG A 24 -19.98 -36.53 -42.10
CA ARG A 24 -19.98 -35.08 -41.93
C ARG A 24 -18.55 -34.53 -41.78
N GLY A 25 -17.73 -35.15 -40.92
CA GLY A 25 -16.32 -34.76 -40.75
C GLY A 25 -15.49 -34.91 -42.03
N LYS A 26 -15.72 -35.97 -42.81
CA LYS A 26 -15.09 -36.15 -44.13
C LYS A 26 -15.48 -35.03 -45.11
N LYS A 27 -16.76 -34.62 -45.13
CA LYS A 27 -17.24 -33.51 -45.97
C LYS A 27 -16.65 -32.17 -45.53
N GLU A 28 -16.58 -31.92 -44.22
CA GLU A 28 -15.99 -30.70 -43.65
C GLU A 28 -14.47 -30.61 -43.95
N LEU A 29 -13.74 -31.74 -43.91
CA LEU A 29 -12.33 -31.82 -44.32
C LEU A 29 -12.12 -31.56 -45.82
N LEU A 30 -12.98 -32.15 -46.68
CA LEU A 30 -12.89 -31.97 -48.14
C LEU A 30 -13.26 -30.54 -48.59
N GLN A 31 -14.10 -29.84 -47.83
CA GLN A 31 -14.50 -28.46 -48.09
C GLN A 31 -13.57 -27.43 -47.43
N GLU A 32 -12.43 -27.86 -46.88
CA GLU A 32 -11.48 -27.03 -46.11
C GLU A 32 -12.14 -26.21 -44.99
N ILE A 33 -13.27 -26.67 -44.46
CA ILE A 33 -13.95 -26.06 -43.31
C ILE A 33 -13.24 -26.55 -42.03
N VAL A 34 -11.93 -26.30 -41.97
CA VAL A 34 -11.11 -26.63 -40.82
C VAL A 34 -11.15 -25.43 -39.88
N PRO A 35 -11.56 -25.61 -38.61
CA PRO A 35 -11.52 -24.52 -37.64
C PRO A 35 -10.10 -23.95 -37.55
N ALA A 36 -9.94 -22.63 -37.67
CA ALA A 36 -8.66 -21.97 -37.44
C ALA A 36 -8.02 -22.48 -36.14
N THR A 37 -6.74 -22.82 -36.22
CA THR A 37 -5.99 -23.92 -35.57
C THR A 37 -5.96 -24.04 -34.03
N LYS A 38 -6.94 -23.51 -33.29
CA LYS A 38 -7.07 -23.72 -31.82
C LYS A 38 -8.50 -23.88 -31.30
N LYS A 39 -9.53 -24.01 -32.15
CA LYS A 39 -10.93 -24.13 -31.70
C LYS A 39 -11.58 -25.42 -32.18
N VAL A 40 -12.21 -26.15 -31.26
CA VAL A 40 -12.93 -27.40 -31.55
C VAL A 40 -14.29 -27.17 -32.24
N ARG A 41 -14.83 -25.95 -32.20
CA ARG A 41 -16.16 -25.61 -32.76
C ARG A 41 -16.08 -24.42 -33.72
N GLN A 42 -16.93 -24.43 -34.74
CA GLN A 42 -17.17 -23.28 -35.62
C GLN A 42 -17.75 -22.09 -34.84
N GLN A 43 -17.58 -20.90 -35.40
CA GLN A 43 -18.20 -19.68 -34.89
C GLN A 43 -19.73 -19.87 -34.82
N GLY A 44 -20.31 -19.64 -33.64
CA GLY A 44 -21.75 -19.86 -33.39
C GLY A 44 -22.12 -21.23 -32.80
N GLY A 45 -21.23 -22.23 -32.82
CA GLY A 45 -21.49 -23.58 -32.25
C GLY A 45 -21.28 -23.70 -30.73
N GLY A 46 -20.92 -22.60 -30.06
CA GLY A 46 -20.83 -22.53 -28.60
C GLY A 46 -22.19 -22.32 -27.95
N ARG A 47 -22.28 -22.50 -26.63
CA ARG A 47 -23.43 -22.03 -25.84
C ARG A 47 -23.68 -20.58 -26.20
N LYS A 48 -24.89 -20.23 -26.66
CA LYS A 48 -25.26 -18.84 -26.97
C LYS A 48 -24.82 -17.99 -25.78
N LYS A 49 -23.95 -17.00 -26.01
CA LYS A 49 -23.64 -16.02 -24.97
C LYS A 49 -25.00 -15.49 -24.51
N THR A 50 -25.17 -15.29 -23.20
CA THR A 50 -26.29 -14.53 -22.63
C THR A 50 -26.16 -13.07 -23.12
N ALA A 51 -26.30 -12.88 -24.43
CA ALA A 51 -26.40 -11.62 -25.09
C ALA A 51 -27.80 -11.14 -24.73
N LEU A 52 -27.81 -10.17 -23.82
CA LEU A 52 -28.83 -9.14 -23.67
C LEU A 52 -30.26 -9.63 -23.94
N ILE A 53 -30.92 -10.14 -22.91
CA ILE A 53 -32.33 -9.78 -22.76
C ILE A 53 -32.28 -8.25 -22.54
N SER A 54 -32.69 -7.43 -23.50
CA SER A 54 -32.73 -5.95 -23.37
C SER A 54 -33.41 -5.53 -22.07
N ASN A 55 -34.50 -6.22 -21.74
CA ASN A 55 -35.26 -6.08 -20.49
C ASN A 55 -34.38 -6.26 -19.22
N LEU A 56 -33.38 -7.15 -19.24
CA LEU A 56 -32.52 -7.39 -18.07
C LEU A 56 -31.61 -6.20 -17.74
N LEU A 57 -31.13 -5.48 -18.76
CA LEU A 57 -30.28 -4.32 -18.56
C LEU A 57 -31.12 -3.11 -18.11
N GLU A 58 -32.32 -2.96 -18.68
CA GLU A 58 -33.29 -1.93 -18.28
C GLU A 58 -33.75 -2.10 -16.82
N VAL A 59 -34.13 -3.31 -16.42
CA VAL A 59 -34.54 -3.62 -15.05
C VAL A 59 -33.36 -3.45 -14.08
N LEU A 60 -32.13 -3.79 -14.49
CA LEU A 60 -30.94 -3.52 -13.68
C LEU A 60 -30.71 -2.02 -13.49
N LEU A 61 -30.84 -1.21 -14.55
CA LEU A 61 -30.70 0.25 -14.45
C LEU A 61 -31.80 0.87 -13.59
N LEU A 62 -33.03 0.35 -13.63
CA LEU A 62 -34.13 0.75 -12.75
C LEU A 62 -33.85 0.44 -11.27
N VAL A 63 -33.35 -0.77 -11.00
CA VAL A 63 -32.92 -1.13 -9.64
C VAL A 63 -31.76 -0.24 -9.20
N LEU A 64 -30.79 0.06 -10.07
CA LEU A 64 -29.65 0.89 -9.72
C LEU A 64 -30.01 2.37 -9.55
N SER A 65 -30.91 2.95 -10.36
CA SER A 65 -31.25 4.37 -10.29
C SER A 65 -31.78 4.79 -8.92
N THR A 66 -32.45 3.88 -8.21
CA THR A 66 -33.00 4.10 -6.87
C THR A 66 -31.94 4.05 -5.75
N TYR A 67 -30.81 3.38 -6.00
CA TYR A 67 -29.76 3.11 -5.01
C TYR A 67 -28.36 3.52 -5.48
N THR A 68 -28.29 4.46 -6.42
CA THR A 68 -27.06 5.02 -6.98
C THR A 68 -26.92 6.46 -6.55
N ALA A 69 -25.79 6.79 -5.92
CA ALA A 69 -25.37 8.16 -5.68
C ALA A 69 -24.27 8.52 -6.67
N GLY A 70 -24.22 9.78 -7.10
CA GLY A 70 -23.26 10.26 -8.09
C GLY A 70 -22.61 11.57 -7.69
N ASN A 71 -21.55 11.95 -8.40
CA ASN A 71 -20.98 13.29 -8.24
C ASN A 71 -21.83 14.31 -9.03
N PRO A 72 -22.41 15.34 -8.40
CA PRO A 72 -23.28 16.31 -9.08
C PRO A 72 -22.57 17.09 -10.19
N MET A 73 -21.24 17.17 -10.18
CA MET A 73 -20.45 17.83 -11.23
C MET A 73 -19.83 16.87 -12.25
N ASN A 74 -19.99 15.54 -12.07
CA ASN A 74 -19.49 14.55 -13.02
C ASN A 74 -20.44 13.35 -13.07
N THR A 75 -21.29 13.34 -14.10
CA THR A 75 -22.31 12.33 -14.37
C THR A 75 -21.74 10.93 -14.63
N ASN A 76 -20.44 10.81 -14.91
CA ASN A 76 -19.76 9.52 -15.12
C ASN A 76 -19.27 8.87 -13.81
N VAL A 77 -19.43 9.53 -12.66
CA VAL A 77 -19.03 8.98 -11.35
C VAL A 77 -20.28 8.57 -10.59
N LEU A 78 -20.58 7.27 -10.65
CA LEU A 78 -21.72 6.64 -9.99
C LEU A 78 -21.23 5.55 -9.04
N TRP A 79 -21.84 5.46 -7.85
CA TRP A 79 -21.59 4.36 -6.92
C TRP A 79 -22.92 3.87 -6.32
N THR A 80 -22.99 2.56 -6.10
CA THR A 80 -24.12 1.92 -5.40
C THR A 80 -23.62 1.28 -4.11
N GLN A 81 -24.46 1.30 -3.08
CA GLN A 81 -24.19 0.63 -1.80
C GLN A 81 -24.60 -0.85 -1.82
N LEU A 82 -25.24 -1.33 -2.89
CA LEU A 82 -25.77 -2.68 -2.98
C LEU A 82 -24.67 -3.71 -3.28
N THR A 83 -24.70 -4.82 -2.54
CA THR A 83 -23.91 -6.02 -2.84
C THR A 83 -24.52 -6.81 -4.00
N LEU A 84 -23.76 -7.72 -4.63
CA LEU A 84 -24.26 -8.55 -5.73
C LEU A 84 -25.48 -9.40 -5.33
N LYS A 85 -25.53 -9.86 -4.07
CA LYS A 85 -26.66 -10.64 -3.53
C LYS A 85 -27.91 -9.78 -3.33
N GLN A 86 -27.75 -8.56 -2.83
CA GLN A 86 -28.86 -7.61 -2.71
C GLN A 86 -29.39 -7.16 -4.08
N ILE A 87 -28.53 -7.01 -5.08
CA ILE A 87 -28.97 -6.74 -6.46
C ILE A 87 -29.75 -7.94 -7.00
N GLN A 88 -29.29 -9.17 -6.74
CA GLN A 88 -29.99 -10.39 -7.13
C GLN A 88 -31.39 -10.50 -6.50
N GLU A 89 -31.50 -10.28 -5.19
CA GLU A 89 -32.77 -10.29 -4.45
C GLU A 89 -33.74 -9.25 -5.01
N LYS A 90 -33.25 -8.03 -5.30
CA LYS A 90 -34.07 -6.97 -5.90
C LYS A 90 -34.50 -7.30 -7.32
N LEU A 91 -33.64 -7.89 -8.14
CA LEU A 91 -34.00 -8.33 -9.49
C LEU A 91 -35.07 -9.45 -9.46
N ASN A 92 -35.01 -10.35 -8.48
CA ASN A 92 -36.03 -11.38 -8.28
C ASN A 92 -37.42 -10.77 -7.99
N CYS A 93 -37.49 -9.63 -7.28
CA CYS A 93 -38.75 -8.91 -7.05
C CYS A 93 -39.38 -8.37 -8.35
N TYR A 94 -38.59 -8.17 -9.40
CA TYR A 94 -39.06 -7.81 -10.75
C TYR A 94 -39.24 -9.05 -11.64
N SER A 95 -39.37 -10.24 -11.05
CA SER A 95 -39.52 -11.53 -11.75
C SER A 95 -38.32 -11.90 -12.65
N VAL A 96 -37.15 -11.31 -12.37
CA VAL A 96 -35.91 -11.55 -13.14
C VAL A 96 -34.93 -12.38 -12.30
N SER A 97 -34.86 -13.69 -12.58
CA SER A 97 -33.93 -14.59 -11.91
C SER A 97 -32.58 -14.64 -12.64
N VAL A 98 -31.55 -14.06 -12.03
CA VAL A 98 -30.18 -14.04 -12.55
C VAL A 98 -29.15 -14.37 -11.48
N SER A 99 -28.04 -15.00 -11.88
CA SER A 99 -26.97 -15.34 -10.95
C SER A 99 -25.99 -14.17 -10.74
N CYS A 100 -25.36 -14.12 -9.56
CA CYS A 100 -24.35 -13.11 -9.22
C CYS A 100 -23.24 -12.93 -10.30
N PRO A 101 -22.71 -13.98 -10.97
CA PRO A 101 -21.75 -13.82 -12.06
C PRO A 101 -22.29 -13.09 -13.29
N VAL A 102 -23.59 -13.22 -13.60
CA VAL A 102 -24.26 -12.49 -14.69
C VAL A 102 -24.44 -11.04 -14.31
N ILE A 103 -24.89 -10.75 -13.08
CA ILE A 103 -25.00 -9.38 -12.53
C ILE A 103 -23.64 -8.67 -12.60
N LYS A 104 -22.55 -9.34 -12.21
CA LYS A 104 -21.19 -8.80 -12.28
C LYS A 104 -20.77 -8.45 -13.72
N LYS A 105 -21.21 -9.20 -14.72
CA LYS A 105 -20.95 -8.89 -16.13
C LYS A 105 -21.77 -7.69 -16.59
N LEU A 106 -23.04 -7.61 -16.22
CA LEU A 106 -23.92 -6.50 -16.56
C LEU A 106 -23.45 -5.17 -15.95
N LEU A 107 -23.05 -5.18 -14.67
CA LEU A 107 -22.46 -4.02 -14.01
C LEU A 107 -21.23 -3.49 -14.77
N LYS A 108 -20.37 -4.37 -15.28
CA LYS A 108 -19.22 -3.97 -16.11
C LYS A 108 -19.65 -3.31 -17.41
N THR A 109 -20.71 -3.80 -18.06
CA THR A 109 -21.27 -3.18 -19.27
C THR A 109 -21.82 -1.79 -18.97
N CYS A 110 -22.39 -1.58 -17.79
CA CYS A 110 -22.84 -0.26 -17.31
C CYS A 110 -21.72 0.58 -16.66
N HIS A 111 -20.45 0.23 -16.90
CA HIS A 111 -19.24 0.90 -16.36
C HIS A 111 -19.10 0.91 -14.82
N TYR A 112 -19.90 0.14 -14.08
CA TYR A 112 -19.70 -0.10 -12.65
C TYR A 112 -18.56 -1.08 -12.44
N VAL A 113 -17.47 -0.60 -11.83
CA VAL A 113 -16.31 -1.41 -11.45
C VAL A 113 -16.01 -1.22 -9.97
N LYS A 114 -15.47 -2.26 -9.31
CA LYS A 114 -15.01 -2.13 -7.91
C LYS A 114 -13.88 -1.10 -7.87
N ARG A 115 -14.09 0.00 -7.16
CA ARG A 115 -13.09 1.03 -6.88
C ARG A 115 -12.84 1.05 -5.37
N LYS A 116 -11.59 1.17 -4.95
CA LYS A 116 -11.29 1.56 -3.56
C LYS A 116 -11.60 3.06 -3.43
N MET A 117 -12.23 3.44 -2.33
CA MET A 117 -12.43 4.85 -2.02
C MET A 117 -11.07 5.53 -1.91
N ARG A 118 -10.82 6.54 -2.75
CA ARG A 118 -9.57 7.29 -2.76
C ARG A 118 -9.74 8.54 -1.91
N LYS A 119 -9.12 8.57 -0.72
CA LYS A 119 -9.03 9.77 0.11
C LYS A 119 -8.09 10.78 -0.56
N CYS A 120 -8.61 11.55 -1.50
CA CYS A 120 -7.83 12.49 -2.33
C CYS A 120 -8.19 13.96 -2.15
N LYS A 121 -9.31 14.26 -1.48
CA LYS A 121 -9.66 15.64 -1.14
C LYS A 121 -8.87 16.05 0.10
N THR A 122 -8.00 17.04 -0.05
CA THR A 122 -7.44 17.80 1.07
C THR A 122 -8.58 18.59 1.71
N LEU A 123 -8.76 18.43 3.03
CA LEU A 123 -9.86 19.09 3.77
C LEU A 123 -9.67 20.62 3.87
N LYS A 124 -8.44 21.11 3.65
CA LYS A 124 -8.07 22.53 3.65
C LYS A 124 -6.97 22.78 2.62
N GLU A 125 -7.00 23.93 1.96
CA GLU A 125 -5.85 24.45 1.22
C GLU A 125 -4.80 24.93 2.23
N VAL A 126 -3.53 24.63 1.93
CA VAL A 126 -2.38 25.04 2.76
C VAL A 126 -1.61 26.05 1.94
N GLU A 127 -1.48 27.26 2.47
CA GLU A 127 -0.66 28.33 1.89
C GLU A 127 0.79 27.88 1.70
N ASN A 128 1.47 28.32 0.64
CA ASN A 128 2.84 27.95 0.28
C ASN A 128 3.14 26.44 0.15
N ARG A 129 2.11 25.61 -0.08
CA ARG A 129 2.29 24.15 -0.19
C ARG A 129 3.23 23.77 -1.33
N ASN A 130 3.12 24.39 -2.49
CA ASN A 130 3.92 24.03 -3.67
C ASN A 130 5.37 24.45 -3.47
N GLU A 131 5.59 25.66 -2.97
CA GLU A 131 6.89 26.21 -2.64
C GLU A 131 7.63 25.34 -1.63
N GLN A 132 6.91 24.78 -0.65
CA GLN A 132 7.51 23.81 0.27
C GLN A 132 7.93 22.50 -0.43
N PHE A 133 7.16 22.02 -1.40
CA PHE A 133 7.56 20.83 -2.18
C PHE A 133 8.79 21.10 -3.05
N GLU A 134 8.83 22.26 -3.69
CA GLU A 134 9.97 22.70 -4.51
C GLU A 134 11.23 22.87 -3.64
N TYR A 135 11.09 23.49 -2.47
CA TYR A 135 12.19 23.63 -1.52
C TYR A 135 12.72 22.28 -1.02
N ILE A 136 11.84 21.34 -0.66
CA ILE A 136 12.24 19.97 -0.30
C ILE A 136 12.95 19.28 -1.46
N ALA A 137 12.50 19.47 -2.69
CA ALA A 137 13.15 18.89 -3.87
C ALA A 137 14.56 19.46 -4.09
N GLN A 138 14.73 20.78 -3.95
CA GLN A 138 16.04 21.44 -4.02
C GLN A 138 17.00 20.93 -2.95
N LEU A 139 16.56 20.86 -1.69
CA LEU A 139 17.37 20.33 -0.59
C LEU A 139 17.80 18.89 -0.85
N LYS A 140 16.88 18.04 -1.33
CA LYS A 140 17.21 16.66 -1.70
C LYS A 140 18.31 16.62 -2.76
N SER A 141 18.15 17.35 -3.86
CA SER A 141 19.16 17.38 -4.92
C SER A 141 20.51 17.83 -4.40
N GLN A 142 20.57 18.93 -3.64
CA GLN A 142 21.82 19.47 -3.08
C GLN A 142 22.54 18.45 -2.18
N PHE A 143 21.82 17.80 -1.27
CA PHE A 143 22.41 16.81 -0.37
C PHE A 143 22.85 15.56 -1.13
N MET A 144 22.05 15.09 -2.09
CA MET A 144 22.38 13.92 -2.92
C MET A 144 23.61 14.16 -3.80
N GLU A 145 23.70 15.32 -4.45
CA GLU A 145 24.87 15.73 -5.26
C GLU A 145 26.13 15.82 -4.40
N SER A 146 26.00 16.29 -3.16
CA SER A 146 27.09 16.37 -2.18
C SER A 146 27.38 15.03 -1.48
N GLN A 147 26.72 13.93 -1.88
CA GLN A 147 26.83 12.60 -1.26
C GLN A 147 26.56 12.60 0.26
N LEU A 148 25.69 13.49 0.72
CA LEU A 148 25.26 13.60 2.11
C LEU A 148 23.99 12.77 2.36
N PRO A 149 23.77 12.30 3.60
CA PRO A 149 22.60 11.51 3.94
C PRO A 149 21.31 12.33 3.83
N VAL A 150 20.32 11.74 3.14
CA VAL A 150 18.94 12.24 3.07
C VAL A 150 18.02 11.20 3.67
N LEU A 151 17.55 11.48 4.88
CA LEU A 151 16.80 10.55 5.72
C LEU A 151 15.34 10.98 5.83
N SER A 152 14.44 10.11 5.42
CA SER A 152 12.99 10.28 5.56
C SER A 152 12.54 9.49 6.78
N ILE A 153 12.01 10.18 7.79
CA ILE A 153 11.60 9.57 9.06
C ILE A 153 10.09 9.63 9.22
N ASP A 154 9.54 8.60 9.85
CA ASP A 154 8.13 8.52 10.22
C ASP A 154 7.89 7.38 11.21
N THR A 155 6.80 7.47 11.96
CA THR A 155 6.31 6.36 12.80
C THR A 155 5.11 5.71 12.12
N LYS A 156 5.27 4.44 11.78
CA LYS A 156 4.17 3.63 11.25
C LYS A 156 3.10 3.45 12.31
N LYS A 157 1.86 3.21 11.87
CA LYS A 157 0.77 2.72 12.72
C LYS A 157 1.29 1.64 13.69
N LYS A 158 0.94 1.80 14.97
CA LYS A 158 1.23 0.83 16.02
C LYS A 158 0.61 -0.52 15.72
N GLU A 159 1.35 -1.58 16.02
CA GLU A 159 0.98 -2.98 15.75
C GLU A 159 0.78 -3.72 17.08
N MET A 160 -0.31 -4.45 17.24
CA MET A 160 -0.60 -5.19 18.48
C MET A 160 0.17 -6.52 18.51
N ILE A 161 0.89 -6.81 19.58
CA ILE A 161 1.51 -8.12 19.80
C ILE A 161 0.47 -9.06 20.41
N GLY A 162 0.32 -10.24 19.84
CA GLY A 162 -0.65 -11.25 20.27
C GLY A 162 -1.28 -12.00 19.10
N ASN A 163 -2.18 -12.92 19.42
CA ASN A 163 -2.85 -13.80 18.45
C ASN A 163 -4.00 -13.10 17.70
N PHE A 164 -3.72 -11.94 17.11
CA PHE A 164 -4.72 -11.09 16.46
C PHE A 164 -4.85 -11.34 14.96
N SER A 165 -6.08 -11.18 14.47
CA SER A 165 -6.36 -11.26 13.04
C SER A 165 -5.68 -10.09 12.30
N ARG A 166 -5.11 -10.38 11.12
CA ARG A 166 -4.56 -9.33 10.25
C ARG A 166 -5.02 -9.54 8.83
N SER A 167 -5.40 -8.45 8.18
CA SER A 167 -5.80 -8.48 6.77
C SER A 167 -4.65 -9.01 5.91
N GLY A 168 -4.93 -10.04 5.11
CA GLY A 168 -3.97 -10.68 4.23
C GLY A 168 -4.30 -12.16 4.08
N GLU A 169 -3.70 -12.77 3.06
CA GLU A 169 -3.78 -14.21 2.82
C GLU A 169 -2.35 -14.72 2.73
N VAL A 170 -2.06 -15.79 3.47
CA VAL A 170 -0.77 -16.47 3.46
C VAL A 170 -0.99 -17.93 3.04
N TYR A 171 -0.06 -18.48 2.28
CA TYR A 171 -0.07 -19.90 1.97
C TYR A 171 0.27 -20.68 3.26
N CYS A 172 -0.67 -21.49 3.73
CA CYS A 172 -0.53 -22.32 4.91
C CYS A 172 -1.13 -23.71 4.65
N THR A 173 -0.57 -24.74 5.29
CA THR A 173 -1.09 -26.12 5.22
C THR A 173 -2.32 -26.32 6.11
N GLN A 174 -2.48 -25.47 7.13
CA GLN A 174 -3.61 -25.40 8.04
C GLN A 174 -3.91 -23.94 8.38
N ALA A 175 -5.19 -23.60 8.56
CA ALA A 175 -5.58 -22.26 8.98
C ALA A 175 -5.05 -21.98 10.39
N GLN A 176 -4.43 -20.82 10.56
CA GLN A 176 -3.95 -20.40 11.87
C GLN A 176 -5.12 -19.81 12.67
N GLU A 177 -5.44 -20.42 13.81
CA GLU A 177 -6.46 -19.90 14.72
C GLU A 177 -6.00 -18.58 15.33
N VAL A 178 -6.81 -17.54 15.17
CA VAL A 178 -6.63 -16.20 15.74
C VAL A 178 -7.83 -15.87 16.61
N ASN A 179 -7.67 -14.89 17.50
CA ASN A 179 -8.76 -14.44 18.38
C ASN A 179 -9.95 -13.95 17.54
N ASP A 180 -11.17 -14.28 17.98
CA ASP A 180 -12.41 -13.89 17.30
C ASP A 180 -12.70 -12.37 17.47
N HIS A 181 -12.04 -11.73 18.43
CA HIS A 181 -12.11 -10.30 18.70
C HIS A 181 -10.72 -9.70 18.95
N ASP A 182 -10.39 -8.64 18.21
CA ASP A 182 -9.14 -7.89 18.34
C ASP A 182 -9.33 -6.66 19.25
N PHE A 183 -9.20 -6.82 20.58
CA PHE A 183 -9.16 -5.70 21.53
C PHE A 183 -7.75 -5.45 22.07
N ASN A 184 -7.38 -4.18 22.25
CA ASN A 184 -6.09 -3.76 22.81
C ASN A 184 -5.81 -4.38 24.20
N SER A 185 -6.85 -4.69 24.98
CA SER A 185 -6.73 -5.28 26.33
C SER A 185 -6.22 -6.72 26.34
N PHE A 186 -6.30 -7.43 25.20
CA PHE A 186 -5.80 -8.79 25.06
C PHE A 186 -4.40 -8.84 24.42
N ALA A 187 -3.77 -7.68 24.21
CA ALA A 187 -2.46 -7.63 23.57
C ALA A 187 -1.36 -7.87 24.61
N ASP A 188 -0.42 -8.76 24.28
CA ASP A 188 0.78 -9.00 25.08
C ASP A 188 1.72 -7.77 25.06
N GLY A 189 1.49 -6.84 24.13
CA GLY A 189 2.18 -5.57 24.03
C GLY A 189 1.80 -4.80 22.77
N ILE A 190 2.37 -3.60 22.63
CA ILE A 190 2.19 -2.77 21.44
C ILE A 190 3.57 -2.47 20.86
N ALA A 191 3.77 -2.87 19.60
CA ALA A 191 4.92 -2.47 18.81
C ALA A 191 4.68 -1.10 18.19
N VAL A 192 5.67 -0.22 18.33
CA VAL A 192 5.71 1.12 17.72
C VAL A 192 6.83 1.13 16.68
N PRO A 193 6.52 0.85 15.40
CA PRO A 193 7.54 0.79 14.36
C PRO A 193 7.89 2.21 13.89
N HIS A 194 9.07 2.68 14.25
CA HIS A 194 9.63 3.93 13.74
C HIS A 194 10.70 3.62 12.69
N GLY A 195 10.59 4.25 11.53
CA GLY A 195 11.52 4.00 10.43
C GLY A 195 12.32 5.24 10.06
N ILE A 196 13.55 4.98 9.63
CA ILE A 196 14.45 5.96 9.01
C ILE A 196 14.78 5.39 7.63
N TYR A 197 14.25 6.00 6.59
CA TYR A 197 14.50 5.58 5.21
C TYR A 197 15.55 6.46 4.57
N ASP A 198 16.69 5.86 4.24
CA ASP A 198 17.74 6.49 3.45
C ASP A 198 17.35 6.44 1.97
N ILE A 199 17.13 7.63 1.39
CA ILE A 199 16.69 7.77 0.01
C ILE A 199 17.80 7.35 -0.96
N ALA A 200 19.06 7.63 -0.64
CA ALA A 200 20.19 7.38 -1.53
C ALA A 200 20.57 5.90 -1.55
N LYS A 201 20.60 5.27 -0.37
CA LYS A 201 20.97 3.85 -0.21
C LYS A 201 19.78 2.92 -0.38
N ASN A 202 18.57 3.44 -0.55
CA ASN A 202 17.32 2.67 -0.64
C ASN A 202 17.20 1.67 0.52
N THR A 203 17.62 2.07 1.71
CA THR A 203 17.70 1.21 2.91
C THR A 203 16.83 1.81 4.01
N CYS A 204 16.01 0.98 4.64
CA CYS A 204 15.20 1.37 5.78
C CYS A 204 15.80 0.82 7.07
N TYR A 205 16.02 1.69 8.04
CA TYR A 205 16.41 1.33 9.39
C TYR A 205 15.15 1.41 10.27
N LEU A 206 14.68 0.25 10.75
CA LEU A 206 13.44 0.12 11.50
C LEU A 206 13.74 -0.10 12.98
N SER A 207 13.22 0.76 13.83
CA SER A 207 13.16 0.54 15.28
C SER A 207 11.77 0.06 15.67
N ILE A 208 11.69 -1.06 16.37
CA ILE A 208 10.47 -1.60 16.95
C ILE A 208 10.46 -1.19 18.43
N GLY A 209 9.80 -0.06 18.71
CA GLY A 209 9.62 0.45 20.06
C GLY A 209 8.61 -0.38 20.84
N THR A 210 8.87 -0.56 22.13
CA THR A 210 7.95 -1.22 23.09
C THR A 210 7.16 -0.22 23.94
N ASN A 211 7.46 1.07 23.80
CA ASN A 211 6.82 2.15 24.57
C ASN A 211 6.39 3.31 23.63
N HIS A 212 6.22 4.52 24.16
CA HIS A 212 5.62 5.65 23.49
C HIS A 212 6.48 6.26 22.39
N ASP A 213 5.82 6.67 21.31
CA ASP A 213 6.40 7.45 20.23
C ASP A 213 6.57 8.92 20.67
N THR A 214 7.75 9.26 21.17
CA THR A 214 8.11 10.60 21.64
C THR A 214 9.25 11.18 20.80
N ALA A 215 9.48 12.50 20.88
CA ALA A 215 10.63 13.12 20.23
C ALA A 215 11.97 12.52 20.71
N GLU A 216 12.05 12.13 21.98
CA GLU A 216 13.23 11.47 22.56
C GLU A 216 13.43 10.07 21.98
N PHE A 217 12.34 9.31 21.80
CA PHE A 217 12.36 8.02 21.10
C PHE A 217 12.90 8.15 19.67
N VAL A 218 12.46 9.16 18.93
CA VAL A 218 12.99 9.42 17.57
C VAL A 218 14.49 9.72 17.62
N LYS A 219 14.92 10.64 18.49
CA LYS A 219 16.35 10.99 18.65
C LYS A 219 17.22 9.79 18.99
N GLU A 220 16.81 8.98 19.98
CA GLU A 220 17.55 7.76 20.38
C GLU A 220 17.62 6.73 19.24
N ASN A 221 16.54 6.55 18.48
CA ASN A 221 16.54 5.67 17.32
C ASN A 221 17.50 6.16 16.23
N MET A 222 17.49 7.47 15.95
CA MET A 222 18.40 8.07 14.97
C MET A 222 19.87 7.92 15.39
N ASP A 223 20.18 8.21 16.65
CA ASP A 223 21.52 8.04 17.21
C ASP A 223 21.98 6.58 17.12
N TYR A 224 21.12 5.63 17.48
CA TYR A 224 21.41 4.20 17.38
C TYR A 224 21.73 3.78 15.94
N HIS A 225 20.85 4.09 14.99
CA HIS A 225 21.04 3.66 13.59
C HIS A 225 22.20 4.41 12.91
N TRP A 226 22.46 5.66 13.30
CA TRP A 226 23.64 6.38 12.87
C TRP A 226 24.91 5.65 13.28
N ASN A 227 25.04 5.36 14.58
CA ASN A 227 26.25 4.76 15.14
C ASN A 227 26.48 3.30 14.71
N ASN A 228 25.41 2.55 14.44
CA ASN A 228 25.51 1.13 14.11
C ASN A 228 25.44 0.84 12.61
N SER A 229 25.07 1.80 11.77
CA SER A 229 24.91 1.55 10.33
C SER A 229 25.19 2.76 9.45
N ILE A 230 24.44 3.86 9.60
CA ILE A 230 24.45 4.94 8.59
C ILE A 230 25.83 5.61 8.51
N LYS A 231 26.55 5.79 9.62
CA LYS A 231 27.86 6.45 9.61
C LYS A 231 28.89 5.74 8.73
N TYR A 232 28.78 4.42 8.56
CA TYR A 232 29.69 3.63 7.73
C TYR A 232 29.44 3.84 6.24
N ASP A 233 28.20 4.16 5.88
CA ASP A 233 27.81 4.53 4.52
C ASP A 233 28.19 5.98 4.18
N TYR A 234 28.41 6.82 5.19
CA TYR A 234 28.69 8.26 5.11
C TYR A 234 29.84 8.71 6.04
N PRO A 235 31.07 8.20 5.87
CA PRO A 235 32.17 8.43 6.81
C PRO A 235 32.59 9.91 6.92
N ASN A 236 32.37 10.69 5.85
CA ASN A 236 32.77 12.10 5.77
C ASN A 236 31.60 13.08 5.93
N ALA A 237 30.39 12.61 6.25
CA ALA A 237 29.23 13.48 6.34
C ALA A 237 29.37 14.47 7.52
N LYS A 238 29.32 15.76 7.19
CA LYS A 238 29.26 16.87 8.17
C LYS A 238 27.88 17.46 8.32
N LYS A 239 26.94 17.09 7.43
CA LYS A 239 25.55 17.53 7.45
C LYS A 239 24.62 16.38 7.07
N MET A 240 23.41 16.38 7.62
CA MET A 240 22.32 15.49 7.20
C MET A 240 21.01 16.26 6.97
N LEU A 241 20.22 15.77 6.02
CA LEU A 241 18.87 16.25 5.77
C LEU A 241 17.85 15.25 6.33
N ILE A 242 16.98 15.73 7.23
CA ILE A 242 15.88 14.96 7.81
C ILE A 242 14.55 15.46 7.22
N LEU A 243 13.77 14.54 6.67
CA LEU A 243 12.44 14.80 6.14
C LEU A 243 11.39 14.21 7.07
N CYS A 244 10.46 15.05 7.53
CA CYS A 244 9.41 14.70 8.48
C CYS A 244 8.03 14.98 7.89
N ASP A 245 7.01 14.21 8.26
CA ASP A 245 5.63 14.48 7.86
C ASP A 245 4.87 15.45 8.80
N GLY A 246 5.52 15.85 9.91
CA GLY A 246 4.96 16.74 10.92
C GLY A 246 4.03 16.05 11.93
N GLY A 247 4.04 14.72 12.02
CA GLY A 247 3.31 13.94 13.04
C GLY A 247 3.74 14.23 14.48
N GLY A 248 2.99 13.74 15.48
CA GLY A 248 3.14 14.17 16.88
C GLY A 248 4.56 14.11 17.47
N SER A 249 5.31 13.03 17.23
CA SER A 249 6.70 12.87 17.71
C SER A 249 7.74 13.65 16.90
N ASN A 250 7.37 14.10 15.69
CA ASN A 250 8.21 14.85 14.76
C ASN A 250 7.52 16.15 14.32
N SER A 251 6.77 16.80 15.21
CA SER A 251 5.96 17.96 14.83
C SER A 251 6.83 19.20 14.63
N SER A 252 6.61 19.90 13.52
CA SER A 252 7.32 21.15 13.22
C SER A 252 7.02 22.28 14.21
N SER A 253 5.87 22.20 14.91
CA SER A 253 5.42 23.24 15.86
C SER A 253 5.92 23.01 17.29
N HIS A 254 6.32 21.79 17.64
CA HIS A 254 6.75 21.46 19.00
C HIS A 254 8.23 21.79 19.21
N TYR A 255 8.55 22.62 20.20
CA TYR A 255 9.94 22.97 20.53
C TYR A 255 10.74 21.80 21.11
N VAL A 256 10.08 20.86 21.78
CA VAL A 256 10.72 19.61 22.27
C VAL A 256 11.39 18.85 21.12
N VAL A 257 10.74 18.79 19.95
CA VAL A 257 11.30 18.12 18.77
C VAL A 257 12.59 18.81 18.30
N LYS A 258 12.59 20.15 18.30
CA LYS A 258 13.77 20.95 17.94
C LYS A 258 14.90 20.75 18.93
N GLU A 259 14.59 20.72 20.23
CA GLU A 259 15.56 20.45 21.28
C GLU A 259 16.19 19.06 21.12
N GLN A 260 15.39 18.03 20.86
CA GLN A 260 15.91 16.68 20.64
C GLN A 260 16.80 16.60 19.39
N PHE A 261 16.44 17.27 18.29
CA PHE A 261 17.31 17.33 17.11
C PHE A 261 18.58 18.17 17.34
N LYS A 262 18.53 19.23 18.16
CA LYS A 262 19.73 19.97 18.55
C LYS A 262 20.68 19.09 19.36
N GLN A 263 20.17 18.37 20.36
CA GLN A 263 20.95 17.41 21.13
C GLN A 263 21.54 16.31 20.23
N LEU A 264 20.78 15.82 19.24
CA LEU A 264 21.30 14.87 18.25
C LEU A 264 22.43 15.49 17.41
N SER A 265 22.25 16.72 16.93
CA SER A 265 23.25 17.45 16.14
C SER A 265 24.57 17.61 16.92
N GLU A 266 24.49 17.97 18.19
CA GLU A 266 25.65 18.10 19.09
C GLU A 266 26.31 16.75 19.37
N LYS A 267 25.51 15.72 19.67
CA LYS A 267 26.01 14.38 19.96
C LYS A 267 26.71 13.75 18.74
N LEU A 268 26.16 13.95 17.55
CA LEU A 268 26.71 13.42 16.30
C LEU A 268 27.79 14.33 15.70
N GLN A 269 28.02 15.52 16.27
CA GLN A 269 28.94 16.52 15.75
C GLN A 269 28.67 16.88 14.28
N MET A 270 27.39 17.11 13.97
CA MET A 270 26.90 17.20 12.60
C MET A 270 25.80 18.23 12.46
N GLY A 271 25.87 19.04 11.40
CA GLY A 271 24.78 19.95 11.05
C GLY A 271 23.53 19.18 10.65
N ILE A 272 22.39 19.53 11.23
CA ILE A 272 21.10 18.88 10.90
C ILE A 272 20.19 19.91 10.24
N VAL A 273 19.76 19.63 9.02
CA VAL A 273 18.71 20.38 8.33
C VAL A 273 17.43 19.56 8.40
N VAL A 274 16.35 20.15 8.91
CA VAL A 274 15.05 19.49 8.99
C VAL A 274 14.07 20.21 8.08
N ALA A 275 13.40 19.43 7.23
CA ALA A 275 12.34 19.92 6.34
C ALA A 275 11.07 19.10 6.54
N HIS A 276 10.00 19.77 6.93
CA HIS A 276 8.70 19.14 7.19
C HIS A 276 7.81 19.22 5.95
N TYR A 277 7.11 18.13 5.64
CA TYR A 277 6.04 18.15 4.65
C TYR A 277 4.85 18.98 5.18
N PRO A 278 4.13 19.69 4.30
CA PRO A 278 2.93 20.40 4.71
C PRO A 278 1.88 19.47 5.34
N PRO A 279 0.96 19.98 6.18
CA PRO A 279 -0.15 19.19 6.70
C PRO A 279 -0.93 18.47 5.59
N TYR A 280 -1.48 17.29 5.92
CA TYR A 280 -2.21 16.42 4.98
C TYR A 280 -1.38 15.90 3.78
N CYS A 281 -0.04 16.06 3.85
CA CYS A 281 0.88 15.63 2.81
C CYS A 281 1.78 14.45 3.24
N SER A 282 1.48 13.75 4.34
CA SER A 282 2.26 12.59 4.81
C SER A 282 2.49 11.52 3.74
N LYS A 283 1.52 11.33 2.84
CA LYS A 283 1.66 10.46 1.65
C LYS A 283 2.84 10.80 0.72
N TRP A 284 3.35 12.02 0.77
CA TRP A 284 4.49 12.44 -0.04
C TRP A 284 5.84 12.23 0.66
N ASN A 285 5.82 11.82 1.93
CA ASN A 285 7.00 11.40 2.65
C ASN A 285 7.51 10.07 2.04
N PRO A 286 8.76 9.98 1.55
CA PRO A 286 9.26 8.82 0.83
C PRO A 286 9.10 7.50 1.60
N ILE A 287 9.36 7.51 2.91
CA ILE A 287 9.25 6.33 3.78
C ILE A 287 7.89 5.62 3.71
N GLU A 288 6.79 6.37 3.60
CA GLU A 288 5.42 5.83 3.57
C GLU A 288 5.21 4.88 2.37
N HIS A 289 5.68 5.29 1.20
CA HIS A 289 5.49 4.53 -0.04
C HIS A 289 6.68 3.64 -0.39
N LYS A 290 7.90 4.00 0.01
CA LYS A 290 9.14 3.28 -0.33
C LYS A 290 9.59 2.28 0.72
N ALA A 291 9.16 2.39 1.98
CA ALA A 291 9.54 1.45 3.02
C ALA A 291 8.31 0.80 3.67
N PHE A 292 7.42 1.61 4.26
CA PHE A 292 6.25 1.11 4.99
C PHE A 292 5.28 0.34 4.10
N SER A 293 5.18 0.67 2.81
CA SER A 293 4.36 -0.11 1.87
C SER A 293 4.87 -1.54 1.68
N PHE A 294 6.19 -1.76 1.67
CA PHE A 294 6.79 -3.10 1.56
C PHE A 294 6.68 -3.87 2.87
N LEU A 295 6.96 -3.21 3.99
CA LEU A 295 6.75 -3.80 5.32
C LEU A 295 5.30 -4.24 5.51
N SER A 296 4.33 -3.38 5.17
CA SER A 296 2.90 -3.72 5.27
C SER A 296 2.52 -4.95 4.44
N LYS A 297 3.10 -5.09 3.23
CA LYS A 297 2.87 -6.28 2.39
C LYS A 297 3.47 -7.53 3.01
N LYS A 298 4.66 -7.44 3.60
CA LYS A 298 5.32 -8.58 4.23
C LYS A 298 4.63 -9.02 5.53
N TRP A 299 4.08 -8.05 6.25
CA TRP A 299 3.34 -8.24 7.50
C TRP A 299 1.88 -8.68 7.29
N SER A 300 1.34 -8.51 6.09
CA SER A 300 -0.04 -8.86 5.74
C SER A 300 -0.31 -10.35 5.99
N GLY A 301 -1.33 -10.65 6.80
CA GLY A 301 -1.77 -12.02 7.08
C GLY A 301 -0.87 -12.81 8.04
N VAL A 302 0.15 -12.20 8.65
CA VAL A 302 1.05 -12.87 9.60
C VAL A 302 0.70 -12.49 11.03
N VAL A 303 0.66 -13.46 11.94
CA VAL A 303 0.42 -13.21 13.37
C VAL A 303 1.71 -12.79 14.07
N PHE A 304 1.70 -11.64 14.75
CA PHE A 304 2.84 -11.16 15.55
C PHE A 304 2.75 -11.64 16.98
N LYS A 305 3.28 -12.84 17.25
CA LYS A 305 3.29 -13.40 18.62
C LYS A 305 4.27 -12.70 19.55
N ASN A 306 5.36 -12.14 19.02
CA ASN A 306 6.36 -11.40 19.77
C ASN A 306 7.05 -10.35 18.87
N TYR A 307 7.89 -9.52 19.47
CA TYR A 307 8.64 -8.47 18.76
C TYR A 307 9.69 -9.05 17.79
N ASP A 308 10.27 -10.21 18.10
CA ASP A 308 11.28 -10.85 17.26
C ASP A 308 10.73 -11.29 15.91
N ILE A 309 9.50 -11.79 15.86
CA ILE A 309 8.82 -12.12 14.59
C ILE A 309 8.68 -10.87 13.71
N ILE A 310 8.33 -9.72 14.30
CA ILE A 310 8.22 -8.46 13.54
C ILE A 310 9.60 -8.08 12.98
N LYS A 311 10.63 -8.16 13.82
CA LYS A 311 12.02 -7.88 13.45
C LYS A 311 12.47 -8.77 12.29
N GLU A 312 12.29 -10.08 12.42
CA GLU A 312 12.69 -11.06 11.42
C GLU A 312 11.96 -10.85 10.09
N LEU A 313 10.66 -10.60 10.13
CA LEU A 313 9.88 -10.29 8.93
C LEU A 313 10.32 -8.99 8.27
N ALA A 314 10.64 -7.98 9.08
CA ALA A 314 11.17 -6.72 8.58
C ALA A 314 12.51 -6.94 7.88
N GLU A 315 13.47 -7.61 8.51
CA GLU A 315 14.80 -7.90 7.94
C GLU A 315 14.73 -8.77 6.67
N LYS A 316 13.73 -9.66 6.58
CA LYS A 316 13.44 -10.44 5.35
C LYS A 316 12.77 -9.63 4.24
N THR A 317 12.45 -8.36 4.47
CA THR A 317 11.81 -7.51 3.46
C THR A 317 12.86 -6.95 2.51
N THR A 318 12.96 -7.53 1.33
CA THR A 318 13.80 -7.03 0.24
C THR A 318 13.00 -6.88 -1.06
N THR A 319 13.48 -6.04 -1.97
CA THR A 319 12.88 -5.90 -3.30
C THR A 319 13.92 -6.14 -4.39
N LYS A 320 13.45 -6.45 -5.61
CA LYS A 320 14.30 -6.56 -6.80
C LYS A 320 15.08 -5.27 -7.11
N THR A 321 14.62 -4.13 -6.62
CA THR A 321 15.29 -2.83 -6.80
C THR A 321 16.34 -2.55 -5.72
N GLY A 322 16.71 -3.56 -4.91
CA GLY A 322 17.74 -3.44 -3.88
C GLY A 322 17.26 -2.80 -2.58
N PHE A 323 15.94 -2.67 -2.35
CA PHE A 323 15.45 -2.22 -1.05
C PHE A 323 15.81 -3.24 0.02
N SER A 324 16.30 -2.78 1.17
CA SER A 324 16.61 -3.63 2.30
C SER A 324 16.19 -2.97 3.62
N VAL A 325 16.02 -3.79 4.66
CA VAL A 325 15.64 -3.33 5.99
C VAL A 325 16.62 -3.86 7.02
N LYS A 326 17.10 -2.98 7.91
CA LYS A 326 17.80 -3.36 9.14
C LYS A 326 16.90 -3.05 10.33
N ALA A 327 16.64 -4.02 11.20
CA ALA A 327 15.70 -3.83 12.30
C ALA A 327 16.39 -3.90 13.67
N TYR A 328 15.88 -3.14 14.62
CA TYR A 328 16.33 -3.08 16.01
C TYR A 328 15.12 -3.03 16.94
N ILE A 329 15.17 -3.74 18.07
CA ILE A 329 14.12 -3.70 19.09
C ILE A 329 14.55 -2.70 20.17
N ASN A 330 13.77 -1.64 20.34
CA ASN A 330 14.01 -0.60 21.33
C ASN A 330 13.13 -0.83 22.57
N THR A 331 13.76 -1.32 23.64
CA THR A 331 13.12 -1.62 24.93
C THR A 331 13.18 -0.46 25.93
N LYS A 332 13.78 0.67 25.56
CA LYS A 332 13.86 1.85 26.44
C LYS A 332 12.46 2.42 26.68
N GLN A 333 12.30 2.98 27.88
CA GLN A 333 11.07 3.63 28.31
C GLN A 333 11.16 5.14 28.07
N TYR A 334 10.07 5.75 27.63
CA TYR A 334 10.01 7.18 27.31
C TYR A 334 8.80 7.82 28.00
N GLU A 335 9.03 8.94 28.68
CA GLU A 335 7.99 9.70 29.35
C GLU A 335 7.19 10.54 28.34
N ILE A 336 5.87 10.63 28.53
CA ILE A 336 4.99 11.49 27.74
C ILE A 336 4.87 12.86 28.40
N GLY A 337 4.62 13.90 27.60
CA GLY A 337 4.23 15.22 28.14
C GLY A 337 5.42 16.08 28.58
N ARG A 338 6.64 15.64 28.27
CA ARG A 338 7.86 16.43 28.48
C ARG A 338 7.76 17.77 27.78
N LYS A 339 8.10 18.84 28.50
CA LYS A 339 8.21 20.21 27.98
C LYS A 339 9.66 20.51 27.57
N PRO A 340 9.89 21.46 26.66
CA PRO A 340 11.24 21.85 26.31
C PRO A 340 11.91 22.48 27.54
N THR A 341 13.22 22.31 27.70
CA THR A 341 13.92 22.96 28.82
C THR A 341 13.87 24.48 28.70
N GLU A 342 13.81 25.17 29.84
CA GLU A 342 13.82 26.65 29.86
C GLU A 342 15.07 27.22 29.20
N GLY A 343 16.23 26.59 29.43
CA GLY A 343 17.49 26.98 28.79
C GLY A 343 17.45 26.88 27.26
N PHE A 344 16.79 25.87 26.69
CA PHE A 344 16.61 25.78 25.23
C PHE A 344 15.72 26.90 24.70
N MET A 345 14.66 27.25 25.43
CA MET A 345 13.76 28.34 25.04
C MET A 345 14.44 29.72 25.12
N GLN A 346 15.35 29.92 26.07
CA GLN A 346 16.12 31.17 26.21
C GLN A 346 17.19 31.32 25.14
N THR A 347 17.95 30.25 24.86
CA THR A 347 19.06 30.28 23.90
C THR A 347 18.59 30.16 22.45
N MET A 348 17.45 29.52 22.22
CA MET A 348 16.81 29.26 20.92
C MET A 348 17.83 29.03 19.79
N PRO A 349 18.69 27.99 19.87
CA PRO A 349 19.79 27.78 18.95
C PRO A 349 19.31 27.17 17.61
N VAL A 350 18.16 27.62 17.12
CA VAL A 350 17.48 27.14 15.91
C VAL A 350 17.62 28.23 14.85
N VAL A 351 18.19 27.89 13.70
CA VAL A 351 18.19 28.79 12.54
C VAL A 351 17.01 28.42 11.65
N PHE A 352 15.97 29.25 11.65
CA PHE A 352 14.80 29.07 10.81
C PHE A 352 15.07 29.49 9.36
N ASN A 353 14.36 28.89 8.41
CA ASN A 353 14.39 29.35 7.03
C ASN A 353 13.67 30.70 6.88
N ASP A 354 14.23 31.60 6.07
CA ASP A 354 13.71 32.97 5.93
C ASP A 354 12.32 33.04 5.27
N TYR A 355 12.03 32.14 4.34
CA TYR A 355 10.78 32.14 3.57
C TYR A 355 9.72 31.19 4.15
N LEU A 356 10.15 30.00 4.61
CA LEU A 356 9.27 28.95 5.13
C LEU A 356 9.71 28.48 6.54
N PRO A 357 9.74 29.38 7.55
CA PRO A 357 10.27 29.10 8.89
C PRO A 357 9.46 28.04 9.64
N LYS A 358 8.17 27.92 9.32
CA LYS A 358 7.24 26.98 9.97
C LYS A 358 7.63 25.51 9.75
N TRP A 359 8.25 25.21 8.61
CA TRP A 359 8.54 23.83 8.20
C TRP A 359 10.02 23.54 8.07
N ASN A 360 10.87 24.56 8.03
CA ASN A 360 12.28 24.37 7.74
C ASN A 360 13.14 25.10 8.77
N TYR A 361 14.06 24.35 9.35
CA TYR A 361 15.03 24.85 10.30
C TYR A 361 16.29 24.01 10.26
N LYS A 362 17.40 24.59 10.73
CA LYS A 362 18.69 23.91 10.80
C LYS A 362 19.41 24.18 12.13
N PHE A 363 20.31 23.27 12.45
CA PHE A 363 21.27 23.37 13.52
C PHE A 363 22.66 23.30 12.93
N GLU A 364 23.52 24.22 13.36
CA GLU A 364 24.95 24.20 12.99
C GLU A 364 25.76 23.56 14.12
N TYR A 365 26.86 22.91 13.72
CA TYR A 365 27.84 22.26 14.59
C TYR A 365 29.24 22.54 14.07
#